data_AF-A0A919WSI2-F1
#
_entry.id   AF-A0A919WSI2-F1
#
_cell.length_a   1.000
_cell.length_b   1.000
_cell.length_c   1.000
_cell.angle_alpha   90.00
_cell.angle_beta   90.00
_cell.angle_gamma   90.00
#
_symmetry.space_group_name_H-M   'P 1'
#
loop_
_entity.id
_entity.type
_entity.pdbx_description
1 polymer ?
#
loop_
_entity_poly.entity_id
_entity_poly.type
_entity_poly.pdbx_seq_one_letter_code
_entity_poly.pdbx_strand_id
1 'polypeptide(L)'
;MSTIVTVEKRDELDEALLEVGMSIKTGDEICDKAMEEANDMNVNDSELIVIKLENDPADLSMTVFEVVKDEDNPAIKKLSFREFHFF
;
A
#
# COMPACT_ATOMS: atom_id res chain seq x y z
N MET A 1 11.31 -17.02 -5.12
CA MET A 1 10.96 -15.59 -5.15
C MET A 1 9.48 -15.51 -4.89
N SER A 2 9.07 -14.87 -3.81
CA SER A 2 7.66 -14.63 -3.51
C SER A 2 7.32 -13.27 -4.10
N THR A 3 6.53 -13.25 -5.16
CA THR A 3 6.11 -12.00 -5.81
C THR A 3 4.90 -11.46 -5.07
N ILE A 4 4.92 -10.16 -4.74
CA ILE A 4 3.73 -9.45 -4.27
C ILE A 4 2.87 -9.16 -5.50
N VAL A 5 1.62 -9.61 -5.52
CA VAL A 5 0.78 -9.55 -6.74
C VAL A 5 -0.49 -8.73 -6.60
N THR A 6 -0.89 -8.36 -5.38
CA THR A 6 -2.12 -7.61 -5.16
C THR A 6 -2.13 -6.87 -3.81
N VAL A 7 -3.00 -5.88 -3.72
CA VAL A 7 -3.28 -5.10 -2.50
C VAL A 7 -4.68 -5.46 -1.99
N GLU A 8 -4.77 -5.95 -0.75
CA GLU A 8 -6.04 -6.16 -0.05
C GLU A 8 -6.52 -4.87 0.60
N LYS A 9 -7.84 -4.77 0.79
CA LYS A 9 -8.50 -3.61 1.40
C LYS A 9 -8.27 -2.31 0.62
N ARG A 10 -8.17 -2.42 -0.71
CA ARG A 10 -8.03 -1.24 -1.56
C ARG A 10 -9.21 -0.27 -1.42
N ASP A 11 -10.42 -0.80 -1.24
CA ASP A 11 -11.61 0.02 -1.00
C ASP A 11 -11.47 0.92 0.25
N GLU A 12 -10.80 0.44 1.31
CA GLU A 12 -10.56 1.23 2.53
C GLU A 12 -9.55 2.36 2.28
N LEU A 13 -8.52 2.10 1.45
CA LEU A 13 -7.58 3.14 1.01
C LEU A 13 -8.30 4.21 0.16
N ASP A 14 -9.13 3.78 -0.79
CA ASP A 14 -9.87 4.70 -1.66
C ASP A 14 -10.85 5.55 -0.84
N GLU A 15 -11.51 4.98 0.17
CA GLU A 15 -12.35 5.74 1.11
C GLU A 15 -11.54 6.79 1.88
N ALA A 16 -10.41 6.40 2.48
CA ALA A 16 -9.54 7.31 3.22
C ALA A 16 -9.02 8.48 2.35
N LEU A 17 -8.69 8.22 1.08
CA LEU A 17 -8.29 9.24 0.12
C LEU A 17 -9.43 10.20 -0.22
N LEU A 18 -10.64 9.66 -0.44
CA LEU A 18 -11.83 10.47 -0.72
C LEU A 18 -12.21 11.37 0.46
N GLU A 19 -12.04 10.90 1.71
CA GLU A 19 -12.31 11.69 2.91
C GLU A 19 -11.42 12.95 3.01
N VAL A 20 -10.17 12.86 2.56
CA VAL A 20 -9.23 14.00 2.53
C VAL A 20 -9.27 14.78 1.21
N GLY A 21 -10.15 14.42 0.29
CA GLY A 21 -10.30 15.08 -1.02
C GLY A 21 -9.22 14.72 -2.04
N MET A 22 -8.46 13.65 -1.79
CA MET A 22 -7.48 13.11 -2.73
C MET A 22 -8.16 12.27 -3.81
N SER A 23 -7.52 12.19 -4.98
CA SER A 23 -8.04 11.41 -6.10
C SER A 23 -7.72 9.93 -5.92
N ILE A 24 -8.62 9.06 -6.40
CA ILE A 24 -8.40 7.60 -6.46
C ILE A 24 -7.12 7.27 -7.25
N LYS A 25 -6.77 8.08 -8.26
CA LYS A 25 -5.50 7.98 -9.00
C LYS A 25 -4.27 8.02 -8.09
N THR A 26 -4.32 8.83 -7.03
CA THR A 26 -3.23 8.89 -6.05
C THR A 26 -3.14 7.60 -5.25
N GLY A 27 -4.27 6.94 -4.98
CA GLY A 27 -4.30 5.58 -4.43
C GLY A 27 -3.63 4.56 -5.35
N ASP A 28 -3.83 4.67 -6.66
CA ASP A 28 -3.16 3.81 -7.65
C ASP A 28 -1.65 3.99 -7.59
N GLU A 29 -1.17 5.23 -7.56
CA GLU A 29 0.26 5.54 -7.42
C GLU A 29 0.84 5.00 -6.10
N ILE A 30 0.10 5.09 -5.00
CA ILE A 30 0.50 4.55 -3.71
C ILE A 30 0.65 3.03 -3.79
N CYS A 31 -0.35 2.34 -4.35
CA CYS A 31 -0.33 0.89 -4.47
C CYS A 31 0.79 0.40 -5.39
N ASP A 32 0.98 1.05 -6.53
CA ASP A 32 2.05 0.71 -7.47
C ASP A 32 3.43 0.86 -6.80
N LYS A 33 3.66 1.96 -6.07
CA LYS A 33 4.90 2.15 -5.29
C LYS A 33 5.05 1.11 -4.19
N ALA A 34 3.99 0.79 -3.46
CA ALA A 34 4.03 -0.23 -2.41
C ALA A 34 4.41 -1.60 -2.96
N MET A 35 3.86 -1.97 -4.12
CA MET A 35 4.22 -3.22 -4.79
C MET A 35 5.66 -3.19 -5.31
N GLU A 36 6.12 -2.07 -5.87
CA GLU A 36 7.50 -1.93 -6.33
C GLU A 36 8.50 -2.06 -5.18
N GLU A 37 8.31 -1.31 -4.08
CA GLU A 37 9.18 -1.38 -2.90
C GLU A 37 9.18 -2.78 -2.28
N ALA A 38 8.00 -3.41 -2.13
CA ALA A 38 7.91 -4.73 -1.55
C ALA A 38 8.66 -5.79 -2.39
N ASN A 39 8.56 -5.69 -3.72
CA ASN A 39 9.27 -6.61 -4.62
C ASN A 39 10.77 -6.33 -4.65
N ASP A 40 11.21 -5.06 -4.62
CA ASP A 40 12.63 -4.68 -4.63
C ASP A 40 13.34 -5.10 -3.33
N MET A 41 12.70 -4.87 -2.19
CA MET A 41 13.25 -5.20 -0.86
C MET A 41 13.23 -6.71 -0.55
N ASN A 42 12.55 -7.53 -1.37
CA ASN A 42 12.33 -8.96 -1.13
C ASN A 42 11.79 -9.21 0.30
N VAL A 43 10.80 -8.42 0.69
CA VAL A 43 10.27 -8.35 2.06
C VAL A 43 9.78 -9.71 2.58
N ASN A 44 10.01 -9.95 3.86
CA ASN A 44 9.55 -11.13 4.56
C ASN A 44 8.08 -11.00 4.98
N ASP A 45 7.53 -12.09 5.50
CA ASP A 45 6.15 -12.10 5.99
C ASP A 45 6.01 -11.17 7.20
N SER A 46 4.87 -10.48 7.31
CA SER A 46 4.58 -9.52 8.39
C SER A 46 5.49 -8.29 8.44
N GLU A 47 6.17 -7.96 7.34
CA GLU A 47 6.85 -6.67 7.22
C GLU A 47 5.87 -5.56 6.84
N LEU A 48 6.20 -4.34 7.26
CA LEU A 48 5.41 -3.14 6.98
C LEU A 48 6.09 -2.33 5.88
N ILE A 49 5.36 -2.06 4.81
CA ILE A 49 5.75 -1.14 3.73
C ILE A 49 5.10 0.20 4.02
N VAL A 50 5.88 1.27 3.99
CA VAL A 50 5.40 2.62 4.28
C VAL A 50 5.64 3.50 3.08
N ILE A 51 4.55 3.82 2.37
CA ILE A 51 4.60 4.73 1.23
C ILE A 51 4.33 6.15 1.71
N LYS A 52 5.27 7.04 1.41
CA LYS A 52 5.13 8.47 1.67
C LYS A 52 4.96 9.18 0.33
N LEU A 53 3.92 9.99 0.24
CA LEU A 53 3.76 10.95 -0.83
C LEU A 53 4.09 12.34 -0.28
N GLU A 54 5.11 12.95 -0.87
CA GLU A 54 5.58 14.30 -0.53
C GLU A 54 5.61 15.18 -1.79
N ASN A 55 4.75 14.87 -2.78
CA ASN A 55 4.71 15.56 -4.06
C ASN A 55 4.42 17.06 -3.89
N ASP A 56 3.51 17.40 -2.97
CA ASP A 56 3.20 18.77 -2.55
C ASP A 56 3.08 18.81 -1.03
N PRO A 57 3.49 19.92 -0.36
CA PRO A 57 3.35 20.07 1.08
C PRO A 57 1.88 20.08 1.55
N ALA A 58 0.93 20.25 0.63
CA ALA A 58 -0.51 20.16 0.87
C ALA A 58 -1.06 18.74 0.66
N ASP A 59 -0.28 17.82 0.09
CA ASP A 59 -0.67 16.43 -0.23
C ASP A 59 0.17 15.41 0.55
N LEU A 60 0.78 15.87 1.65
CA LEU A 60 1.72 15.09 2.43
C LEU A 60 0.98 13.97 3.14
N SER A 61 1.21 12.74 2.69
CA SER A 61 0.51 11.56 3.21
C SER A 61 1.44 10.39 3.42
N MET A 62 1.05 9.54 4.37
CA MET A 62 1.75 8.32 4.74
C MET A 62 0.74 7.17 4.76
N THR A 63 1.01 6.17 3.93
CA THR A 63 0.20 4.96 3.82
C THR A 63 1.01 3.76 4.26
N VAL A 64 0.45 2.96 5.16
CA VAL A 64 1.09 1.76 5.71
C VAL A 64 0.39 0.52 5.16
N PHE A 65 1.17 -0.38 4.58
CA PHE A 65 0.75 -1.70 4.13
C PHE A 65 1.47 -2.79 4.91
N GLU A 66 0.77 -3.85 5.26
CA GLU A 66 1.35 -5.05 5.86
C GLU A 66 1.48 -6.16 4.82
N VAL A 67 2.63 -6.81 4.77
CA VAL A 67 2.86 -7.95 3.88
C VAL A 67 2.24 -9.20 4.52
N VAL A 68 1.18 -9.70 3.90
CA VAL A 68 0.47 -10.90 4.34
C VAL A 68 0.58 -12.00 3.29
N LYS A 69 0.47 -13.25 3.71
CA LYS A 69 0.36 -14.38 2.76
C LYS A 69 -1.06 -14.47 2.26
N ASP A 70 -1.20 -14.82 0.99
CA ASP A 70 -2.48 -15.23 0.46
C ASP A 70 -2.94 -16.53 1.16
N GLU A 71 -4.14 -16.52 1.74
CA GLU A 71 -4.71 -17.67 2.47
C GLU A 71 -5.01 -18.86 1.54
N ASP A 72 -5.35 -18.60 0.28
CA ASP A 72 -5.59 -19.61 -0.75
C ASP A 72 -4.28 -20.13 -1.36
N ASN A 73 -3.26 -19.29 -1.45
CA ASN A 73 -1.96 -19.62 -2.02
C ASN A 73 -0.77 -19.05 -1.22
N PRO A 74 -0.20 -19.80 -0.28
CA PRO A 74 0.89 -19.33 0.58
C PRO A 74 2.22 -19.04 -0.15
N ALA A 75 2.34 -19.37 -1.45
CA ALA A 75 3.48 -18.98 -2.27
C ALA A 75 3.42 -17.51 -2.74
N ILE A 76 2.23 -16.90 -2.67
CA ILE A 76 1.95 -15.53 -3.07
C ILE A 76 1.86 -14.64 -1.83
N LYS A 77 2.36 -13.41 -1.96
CA LYS A 77 2.23 -12.37 -0.95
C LYS A 77 1.29 -11.27 -1.44
N LYS A 78 0.60 -10.65 -0.49
CA LYS A 78 -0.28 -9.51 -0.70
C LYS A 78 0.12 -8.37 0.22
N LEU A 79 -0.27 -7.16 -0.15
CA LEU A 79 -0.17 -5.99 0.70
C LEU A 79 -1.54 -5.70 1.29
N SER A 80 -1.71 -5.83 2.59
CA SER A 80 -2.94 -5.48 3.28
C SER A 80 -2.85 -4.02 3.71
N PHE A 81 -3.77 -3.18 3.20
CA PHE A 81 -3.85 -1.80 3.67
C PHE A 81 -4.16 -1.77 5.17
N ARG A 82 -3.39 -0.99 5.92
CA ARG A 82 -3.49 -0.90 7.37
C ARG A 82 -3.95 0.47 7.83
N GLU A 83 -3.20 1.50 7.45
CA GLU A 83 -3.37 2.86 7.98
C GLU A 83 -3.03 3.90 6.92
N PHE A 84 -3.78 5.00 6.90
CA PHE A 84 -3.53 6.17 6.08
C PHE A 84 -3.50 7.41 6.99
N HIS A 85 -2.47 8.23 6.82
CA HIS A 85 -2.30 9.49 7.54
C HIS A 85 -2.06 10.63 6.55
N PHE A 86 -2.84 11.70 6.69
CA PHE A 86 -2.72 12.93 5.92
C PHE A 86 -2.29 14.07 6.88
N PHE A 87 -1.33 14.90 6.47
CA PHE A 87 -0.66 15.89 7.32
C PHE A 87 -0.91 17.34 6.88
#